data_AF-A0A974DYW3-F1
#
_entry.id   AF-A0A974DYW3-F1
#
_cell.length_a   1.000
_cell.length_b   1.000
_cell.length_c   1.000
_cell.angle_alpha   90.00
_cell.angle_beta   90.00
_cell.angle_gamma   90.00
#
_symmetry.space_group_name_H-M   'P 1'
#
loop_
_entity.id
_entity.type
_entity.pdbx_description
1 polymer ?
#
loop_
_entity_poly.entity_id
_entity_poly.type
_entity_poly.pdbx_seq_one_letter_code
_entity_poly.pdbx_strand_id
1 'polypeptide(L)'
;VSLTLSTNNSRPGDAVDIKVKAAKGSCVCVSTVDKSVYLLRNGFQLTPGQIFQELSEFDVSDVYGTGKDEGHFWWPGMGSQRRRRSSLFPWHWDITKDARFAFTETGLIVMTDIVSLNHRQSGGMYTDEAVPAFQPHTGTLVGSSYTRMATRTEKRKRTFFPETWVWHCFNVSDVTGEEQLHVEVPDSITTWITEAIGISSEKGLGVAGQAHLKAFKPFFIDFTLPYHVIRGEQVKIPLTVYNYLPVGVEVHVKITIPKGIKFVGYPGKQYLIRKLCVASGETKPTSAVFAFTDLGQANISARALAFAGMSCFPEGNTFKNKHADDAYLEKKVPAGSDFVRRSLMVEPEGLAREYTYSVFFCPNEKIQISTPNKFEYQYVQKPQRMTHFDLTVKAHNDAHIALSSGPHDMAEMIEIVIGGQQNSRTWISTSKMGDPVSSASTSSVLSWDEFRAFWISWKNGVIQ
;
A
#
# COMPACT_ATOMS: atom_id res chain seq x y z
N VAL A 1 -10.83 -9.41 21.08
CA VAL A 1 -11.56 -9.89 19.88
C VAL A 1 -11.04 -11.27 19.55
N SER A 2 -11.88 -12.20 19.11
CA SER A 2 -11.46 -13.53 18.65
C SER A 2 -12.16 -13.90 17.36
N LEU A 3 -11.45 -14.62 16.50
CA LEU A 3 -11.93 -15.04 15.18
C LEU A 3 -11.89 -16.55 15.07
N THR A 4 -12.97 -17.15 14.57
CA THR A 4 -13.06 -18.59 14.31
C THR A 4 -13.68 -18.85 12.94
N LEU A 5 -13.16 -19.86 12.26
CA LEU A 5 -13.67 -20.31 10.97
C LEU A 5 -14.49 -21.58 11.18
N SER A 6 -15.55 -21.74 10.38
CA SER A 6 -16.36 -22.98 10.39
C SER A 6 -15.56 -24.24 10.02
N THR A 7 -14.56 -24.11 9.14
CA THR A 7 -13.69 -25.19 8.70
C THR A 7 -12.26 -24.68 8.48
N ASN A 8 -11.26 -25.54 8.71
CA ASN A 8 -9.86 -25.21 8.43
C ASN A 8 -9.44 -25.57 7.00
N ASN A 9 -10.17 -26.48 6.35
CA ASN A 9 -9.92 -26.93 4.98
C ASN A 9 -11.22 -26.82 4.18
N SER A 10 -11.14 -26.22 3.00
CA SER A 10 -12.28 -26.05 2.09
C SER A 10 -11.84 -26.25 0.64
N ARG A 11 -12.80 -26.39 -0.27
CA ARG A 11 -12.53 -26.35 -1.69
C ARG A 11 -12.74 -24.94 -2.22
N PRO A 12 -12.05 -24.58 -3.30
CA PRO A 12 -12.37 -23.39 -4.06
C PRO A 12 -13.87 -23.36 -4.42
N GLY A 13 -14.57 -22.28 -4.05
CA GLY A 13 -16.00 -22.11 -4.29
C GLY A 13 -16.95 -22.65 -3.21
N ASP A 14 -16.44 -23.34 -2.18
CA ASP A 14 -17.26 -23.71 -1.03
C ASP A 14 -17.61 -22.46 -0.21
N ALA A 15 -18.77 -22.47 0.45
CA ALA A 15 -19.13 -21.42 1.38
C ALA A 15 -18.54 -21.70 2.77
N VAL A 16 -17.98 -20.68 3.41
CA VAL A 16 -17.34 -20.74 4.73
C VAL A 16 -17.88 -19.59 5.58
N ASP A 17 -18.22 -19.92 6.82
CA ASP A 17 -18.59 -18.93 7.82
C ASP A 17 -17.39 -18.46 8.63
N ILE A 18 -17.24 -17.14 8.75
CA ILE A 18 -16.30 -16.46 9.64
C ILE A 18 -17.09 -15.94 10.85
N LYS A 19 -16.79 -16.47 12.04
CA LYS A 19 -17.40 -16.07 13.30
C LYS A 19 -16.47 -15.16 14.06
N VAL A 20 -17.00 -14.02 14.50
CA VAL A 20 -16.26 -12.99 15.22
C VAL A 20 -16.92 -12.76 16.57
N LYS A 21 -16.10 -12.74 17.62
CA LYS A 21 -16.54 -12.43 18.99
C LYS A 21 -15.76 -11.24 19.53
N ALA A 22 -16.47 -10.22 19.98
CA ALA A 22 -15.88 -8.98 20.46
C ALA A 22 -16.72 -8.37 21.59
N ALA A 23 -16.36 -7.16 22.03
CA ALA A 23 -17.19 -6.42 22.98
C ALA A 23 -18.52 -6.04 22.31
N LYS A 24 -19.59 -5.96 23.10
CA LYS A 24 -20.91 -5.56 22.64
C LYS A 24 -20.85 -4.14 22.05
N GLY A 25 -21.49 -3.91 20.90
CA GLY A 25 -21.46 -2.61 20.22
C GLY A 25 -20.10 -2.19 19.67
N SER A 26 -19.10 -3.09 19.66
CA SER A 26 -17.79 -2.78 19.06
C SER A 26 -17.83 -2.89 17.54
N CYS A 27 -17.07 -2.01 16.87
CA CYS A 27 -16.86 -2.09 15.43
C CYS A 27 -15.70 -3.02 15.16
N VAL A 28 -15.90 -4.06 14.35
CA VAL A 28 -14.85 -5.02 13.97
C VAL A 28 -14.66 -5.02 12.46
N CYS A 29 -13.41 -4.88 12.03
CA CYS A 29 -12.98 -5.04 10.66
C CYS A 29 -12.26 -6.38 10.50
N VAL A 30 -12.71 -7.16 9.53
CA VAL A 30 -12.12 -8.44 9.14
C VAL A 30 -11.42 -8.28 7.81
N SER A 31 -10.18 -8.77 7.75
CA SER A 31 -9.39 -8.83 6.53
C SER A 31 -8.91 -10.26 6.29
N THR A 32 -9.00 -10.73 5.06
CA THR A 32 -8.48 -12.04 4.67
C THR A 32 -7.57 -11.90 3.46
N VAL A 33 -6.32 -12.34 3.60
CA VAL A 33 -5.26 -12.14 2.61
C VAL A 33 -4.58 -13.47 2.30
N ASP A 34 -4.15 -13.65 1.06
CA ASP A 34 -3.41 -14.84 0.65
C ASP A 34 -2.04 -14.92 1.36
N LYS A 35 -1.66 -16.11 1.84
CA LYS A 35 -0.36 -16.36 2.46
C LYS A 35 0.83 -15.95 1.58
N SER A 36 0.69 -16.04 0.25
CA SER A 36 1.73 -15.60 -0.69
C SER A 36 2.09 -14.12 -0.55
N VAL A 37 1.12 -13.24 -0.27
CA VAL A 37 1.35 -11.80 -0.06
C VAL A 37 2.18 -11.56 1.19
N TYR A 38 1.88 -12.28 2.28
CA TYR A 38 2.69 -12.19 3.48
C TYR A 38 4.12 -12.69 3.28
N LEU A 39 4.32 -13.71 2.43
CA LEU A 39 5.66 -14.21 2.09
C LEU A 39 6.46 -13.22 1.22
N LEU A 40 5.80 -12.34 0.46
CA LEU A 40 6.49 -11.32 -0.35
C LEU A 40 7.12 -10.23 0.52
N ARG A 41 6.45 -9.81 1.59
CA ARG A 41 6.94 -8.75 2.48
C ARG A 41 6.45 -8.96 3.91
N ASN A 42 7.37 -9.30 4.80
CA ASN A 42 7.08 -9.42 6.22
C ASN A 42 7.07 -8.03 6.91
N GLY A 43 6.35 -7.92 8.04
CA GLY A 43 6.43 -6.75 8.93
C GLY A 43 5.31 -5.71 8.82
N PHE A 44 4.35 -5.88 7.90
CA PHE A 44 3.17 -5.00 7.76
C PHE A 44 1.99 -5.42 8.64
N GLN A 45 2.08 -6.60 9.26
CA GLN A 45 1.04 -7.12 10.15
C GLN A 45 1.03 -6.32 11.45
N LEU A 46 -0.14 -5.83 11.84
CA LEU A 46 -0.34 -5.20 13.13
C LEU A 46 -0.31 -6.28 14.22
N THR A 47 0.72 -6.27 15.05
CA THR A 47 0.84 -7.21 16.17
C THR A 47 0.54 -6.52 17.50
N PRO A 48 0.02 -7.25 18.51
CA PRO A 48 -0.13 -6.68 19.85
C PRO A 48 1.18 -6.10 20.40
N GLY A 49 2.32 -6.72 20.09
CA GLY A 49 3.65 -6.22 20.50
C GLY A 49 3.96 -4.83 19.96
N GLN A 50 3.71 -4.58 18.67
CA GLN A 50 3.88 -3.24 18.09
C GLN A 50 2.96 -2.19 18.72
N ILE A 51 1.71 -2.57 19.01
CA ILE A 51 0.76 -1.65 19.67
C ILE A 51 1.24 -1.28 21.06
N PHE A 52 1.66 -2.25 21.86
CA PHE A 52 2.17 -1.99 23.22
C PHE A 52 3.51 -1.26 23.22
N GLN A 53 4.34 -1.48 22.21
CA GLN A 53 5.57 -0.73 22.00
C GLN A 53 5.27 0.74 21.69
N GLU A 54 4.36 1.02 20.76
CA GLU A 54 3.92 2.40 20.46
C GLU A 54 3.31 3.06 21.71
N LEU A 55 2.45 2.33 22.45
CA LEU A 55 1.87 2.81 23.70
C LEU A 55 2.92 3.15 24.76
N SER A 56 4.05 2.44 24.79
CA SER A 56 5.14 2.74 25.73
C SER A 56 5.86 4.05 25.41
N GLU A 57 5.82 4.54 24.17
CA GLU A 57 6.41 5.84 23.80
C GLU A 57 5.61 7.03 24.37
N PHE A 58 4.34 6.80 24.72
CA PHE A 58 3.52 7.80 25.41
C PHE A 58 3.77 7.85 26.93
N ASP A 59 4.64 6.98 27.48
CA ASP A 59 5.04 7.08 28.87
C ASP A 59 5.95 8.30 29.08
N VAL A 60 5.59 9.15 30.03
CA VAL A 60 6.28 10.40 30.36
C VAL A 60 7.33 10.22 31.46
N SER A 61 7.46 9.01 32.01
CA SER A 61 8.43 8.67 33.05
C SER A 61 9.88 9.04 32.65
N ASP A 62 10.25 8.83 31.38
CA ASP A 62 11.60 9.11 30.86
C ASP A 62 11.83 10.56 30.41
N VAL A 63 10.77 11.34 30.15
CA VAL A 63 10.87 12.73 29.64
C VAL A 63 11.46 13.69 30.70
N TYR A 64 11.29 13.37 31.98
CA TYR A 64 11.88 14.10 33.10
C TYR A 64 13.08 13.37 33.73
N GLY A 65 13.61 12.36 33.04
CA GLY A 65 14.86 11.70 33.37
C GLY A 65 15.95 12.75 33.53
N THR A 66 16.34 12.99 34.78
CA THR A 66 17.39 13.91 35.17
C THR A 66 18.63 13.69 34.30
N GLY A 67 19.13 14.77 33.68
CA GLY A 67 20.43 14.75 33.03
C GLY A 67 21.45 14.17 34.01
N LYS A 68 22.24 13.19 33.56
CA LYS A 68 23.26 12.48 34.35
C LYS A 68 24.34 13.40 34.97
N ASP A 69 24.26 14.71 34.80
CA ASP A 69 25.31 15.67 35.15
C ASP A 69 24.94 16.69 36.25
N GLU A 70 23.73 16.69 36.82
CA GLU A 70 23.44 17.58 37.97
C GLU A 70 23.79 16.94 39.33
N GLY A 71 25.03 16.48 39.44
CA GLY A 71 25.68 16.27 40.73
C GLY A 71 25.99 17.62 41.36
N HIS A 72 25.06 18.16 42.15
CA HIS A 72 25.23 19.43 42.86
C HIS A 72 26.52 19.43 43.70
N PHE A 73 27.48 20.23 43.26
CA PHE A 73 28.74 20.56 43.92
C PHE A 73 28.45 21.45 45.13
N TRP A 74 28.69 20.97 46.35
CA TRP A 74 28.60 21.81 47.55
C TRP A 74 29.96 21.97 48.24
N TRP A 75 30.33 23.23 48.45
CA TRP A 75 31.58 23.72 49.01
C TRP A 75 31.68 23.40 50.52
N PRO A 76 32.88 23.16 51.08
CA PRO A 76 33.03 22.85 52.50
C PRO A 76 33.00 24.14 53.32
N GLY A 77 31.89 24.43 53.99
CA GLY A 77 31.78 25.63 54.81
C GLY A 77 30.73 25.55 55.91
N MET A 78 31.21 25.44 57.15
CA MET A 78 30.51 25.74 58.41
C MET A 78 29.37 24.81 58.85
N GLY A 79 29.76 23.76 59.57
CA GLY A 79 28.88 22.97 60.43
C GLY A 79 29.68 22.32 61.55
N SER A 80 29.59 22.90 62.75
CA SER A 80 29.96 22.38 64.07
C SER A 80 30.54 20.95 64.14
N GLN A 81 31.79 20.84 64.61
CA GLN A 81 32.42 19.58 64.98
C GLN A 81 31.61 18.85 66.06
N ARG A 82 30.89 17.78 65.69
CA ARG A 82 30.58 16.69 66.63
C ARG A 82 31.64 15.61 66.51
N ARG A 83 32.46 15.44 67.55
CA ARG A 83 33.41 14.34 67.70
C ARG A 83 32.68 12.99 67.55
N ARG A 84 32.86 12.31 66.41
CA ARG A 84 32.54 10.88 66.27
C ARG A 84 33.69 10.05 66.84
N ARG A 85 33.34 9.03 67.63
CA ARG A 85 34.23 7.89 67.89
C ARG A 85 34.54 7.21 66.57
N SER A 86 35.81 6.84 66.40
CA SER A 86 36.37 6.17 65.24
C SER A 86 35.70 4.82 64.97
N SER A 87 35.10 4.65 63.79
CA SER A 87 35.05 3.37 63.10
C SER A 87 35.27 3.62 61.61
N LEU A 88 36.36 3.08 61.08
CA LEU A 88 36.66 3.01 59.67
C LEU A 88 35.80 1.87 59.10
N PHE A 89 34.79 2.19 58.30
CA PHE A 89 34.08 1.22 57.46
C PHE A 89 34.24 1.64 55.99
N PRO A 90 34.92 0.85 55.15
CA PRO A 90 35.14 1.16 53.75
C PRO A 90 34.15 0.36 52.88
N TRP A 91 32.95 0.88 52.65
CA TRP A 91 32.10 0.41 51.54
C TRP A 91 31.37 1.58 50.88
N HIS A 92 31.24 1.47 49.56
CA HIS A 92 30.84 2.52 48.64
C HIS A 92 29.31 2.71 48.60
N TRP A 93 28.89 3.91 49.01
CA TRP A 93 27.63 4.64 48.77
C TRP A 93 26.27 3.91 48.75
N ASP A 94 25.41 4.32 49.68
CA ASP A 94 23.95 4.20 49.61
C ASP A 94 23.40 5.21 48.58
N ILE A 95 22.80 4.76 47.46
CA ILE A 95 21.84 5.59 46.71
C ILE A 95 20.56 5.61 47.54
N THR A 96 20.39 6.63 48.36
CA THR A 96 19.10 6.92 48.99
C THR A 96 18.20 7.57 47.95
N LYS A 97 17.10 6.90 47.59
CA LYS A 97 16.06 7.46 46.72
C LYS A 97 15.15 8.36 47.57
N ASP A 98 15.13 9.65 47.27
CA ASP A 98 14.29 10.65 47.96
C ASP A 98 12.83 10.63 47.47
N ALA A 99 11.90 11.23 48.22
CA ALA A 99 10.51 11.35 47.79
C ALA A 99 10.40 12.15 46.47
N ARG A 100 11.28 13.15 46.27
CA ARG A 100 11.41 13.85 44.99
C ARG A 100 11.77 12.89 43.85
N PHE A 101 12.68 11.95 44.09
CA PHE A 101 13.10 10.96 43.09
C PHE A 101 11.92 10.06 42.70
N ALA A 102 11.06 9.66 43.65
CA ALA A 102 9.86 8.87 43.36
C ALA A 102 8.85 9.63 42.48
N PHE A 103 8.68 10.95 42.68
CA PHE A 103 7.80 11.75 41.83
C PHE A 103 8.38 12.00 40.43
N THR A 104 9.69 12.18 40.31
CA THR A 104 10.34 12.30 39.00
C THR A 104 10.38 10.98 38.23
N GLU A 105 10.62 9.85 38.91
CA GLU A 105 10.59 8.48 38.32
C GLU A 105 9.19 8.12 37.82
N THR A 106 8.15 8.73 38.38
CA THR A 106 6.75 8.55 37.94
C THR A 106 6.29 9.61 36.91
N GLY A 107 7.16 10.54 36.50
CA GLY A 107 6.83 11.59 35.52
C GLY A 107 5.86 12.66 36.04
N LEU A 108 5.69 12.78 37.37
CA LEU A 108 4.75 13.71 38.01
C LEU A 108 5.47 14.98 38.49
N ILE A 109 4.89 16.14 38.17
CA ILE A 109 5.30 17.42 38.75
C ILE A 109 4.43 17.68 39.98
N VAL A 110 5.05 17.71 41.16
CA VAL A 110 4.34 17.96 42.43
C VAL A 110 4.65 19.35 42.93
N MET A 111 3.60 20.13 43.19
CA MET A 111 3.71 21.42 43.88
C MET A 111 3.37 21.21 45.35
N THR A 112 4.33 21.46 46.23
CA THR A 112 4.14 21.34 47.69
C THR A 112 4.64 22.57 48.42
N ASP A 113 3.91 22.94 49.46
CA ASP A 113 4.17 24.05 50.37
C ASP A 113 5.25 23.72 51.43
N ILE A 114 5.70 22.46 51.48
CA ILE A 114 6.83 21.97 52.30
C ILE A 114 8.14 22.04 51.49
N VAL A 115 9.20 22.61 52.10
CA VAL A 115 10.44 23.05 51.42
C VAL A 115 11.46 21.93 51.14
N SER A 116 11.26 20.69 51.60
CA SER A 116 12.23 19.61 51.34
C SER A 116 11.60 18.23 51.28
N LEU A 117 11.48 17.69 50.06
CA LEU A 117 11.21 16.26 49.79
C LEU A 117 12.48 15.39 49.82
N ASN A 118 13.63 15.98 50.18
CA ASN A 118 14.90 15.27 50.32
C ASN A 118 15.02 14.77 51.77
N HIS A 119 15.07 13.46 51.96
CA HIS A 119 15.16 12.86 53.29
C HIS A 119 16.12 11.68 53.28
N ARG A 120 17.35 11.93 53.76
CA ARG A 120 18.31 10.86 54.01
C ARG A 120 18.00 10.16 55.33
N GLN A 121 17.63 8.88 55.26
CA GLN A 121 17.70 7.98 56.40
C GLN A 121 18.76 6.90 56.17
N SER A 122 19.69 6.82 57.12
CA SER A 122 20.58 5.67 57.33
C SER A 122 19.90 4.75 58.33
N GLY A 123 19.54 3.54 57.92
CA GLY A 123 19.06 2.51 58.84
C GLY A 123 18.64 1.25 58.10
N GLY A 124 19.41 0.17 58.27
CA GLY A 124 19.00 -1.16 57.83
C GLY A 124 18.11 -1.86 58.85
N MET A 125 17.31 -2.81 58.41
CA MET A 125 17.10 -4.10 59.09
C MET A 125 16.35 -5.09 58.19
N TYR A 126 16.75 -6.34 58.35
CA TYR A 126 16.17 -7.62 57.90
C TYR A 126 14.65 -7.75 58.11
N THR A 127 13.96 -8.49 57.23
CA THR A 127 13.11 -9.65 57.59
C THR A 127 12.86 -10.55 56.37
N ASP A 128 13.17 -11.84 56.54
CA ASP A 128 12.59 -12.98 55.82
C ASP A 128 11.08 -13.06 56.08
N GLU A 129 10.30 -13.53 55.10
CA GLU A 129 9.35 -14.64 55.33
C GLU A 129 8.76 -15.19 54.01
N ALA A 130 8.61 -16.51 53.99
CA ALA A 130 8.30 -17.36 52.87
C ALA A 130 6.79 -17.50 52.60
N VAL A 131 6.43 -17.78 51.35
CA VAL A 131 5.07 -18.19 50.92
C VAL A 131 5.15 -19.58 50.26
N PRO A 132 4.33 -20.58 50.67
CA PRO A 132 4.38 -21.90 50.05
C PRO A 132 3.39 -22.09 48.88
N ALA A 133 3.91 -22.81 47.87
CA ALA A 133 3.36 -23.69 46.84
C ALA A 133 1.86 -23.71 46.48
N PHE A 134 1.60 -23.73 45.16
CA PHE A 134 0.49 -24.47 44.54
C PHE A 134 0.90 -25.02 43.15
N GLN A 135 0.70 -26.33 42.92
CA GLN A 135 0.71 -26.99 41.61
C GLN A 135 -0.73 -27.10 41.08
N PRO A 136 -0.95 -27.08 39.76
CA PRO A 136 -2.07 -27.79 39.15
C PRO A 136 -1.61 -28.98 38.29
N HIS A 137 -2.43 -30.02 38.35
CA HIS A 137 -2.25 -31.29 37.66
C HIS A 137 -2.71 -31.26 36.18
N THR A 138 -2.14 -32.21 35.46
CA THR A 138 -2.39 -32.76 34.12
C THR A 138 -3.82 -32.74 33.57
N GLY A 139 -3.91 -32.50 32.25
CA GLY A 139 -5.11 -32.73 31.42
C GLY A 139 -4.77 -33.01 29.94
N THR A 140 -4.62 -34.29 29.63
CA THR A 140 -4.97 -35.09 28.43
C THR A 140 -5.06 -34.44 27.03
N LEU A 141 -4.22 -34.97 26.13
CA LEU A 141 -4.30 -34.86 24.67
C LEU A 141 -5.51 -35.63 24.12
N VAL A 142 -6.33 -34.99 23.29
CA VAL A 142 -7.36 -35.66 22.46
C VAL A 142 -6.98 -35.54 20.99
N GLY A 143 -6.75 -36.69 20.36
CA GLY A 143 -6.37 -36.82 18.96
C GLY A 143 -7.50 -36.41 18.01
N SER A 144 -7.12 -35.70 16.95
CA SER A 144 -7.97 -35.28 15.84
C SER A 144 -8.35 -36.49 14.97
N SER A 145 -9.65 -36.77 14.86
CA SER A 145 -10.21 -37.70 13.88
C SER A 145 -10.54 -36.97 12.58
N TYR A 146 -9.95 -37.44 11.48
CA TYR A 146 -10.21 -36.93 10.14
C TYR A 146 -11.42 -37.63 9.52
N THR A 147 -12.52 -36.91 9.34
CA THR A 147 -13.65 -37.34 8.49
C THR A 147 -13.40 -36.95 7.04
N ARG A 148 -13.29 -37.94 6.15
CA ARG A 148 -13.32 -37.75 4.69
C ARG A 148 -14.75 -37.44 4.26
N MET A 149 -15.01 -36.22 3.80
CA MET A 149 -16.23 -35.90 3.06
C MET A 149 -16.04 -36.13 1.56
N ALA A 150 -16.98 -36.89 1.00
CA ALA A 150 -17.05 -37.27 -0.39
C ALA A 150 -17.34 -36.06 -1.30
N THR A 151 -16.78 -36.12 -2.49
CA THR A 151 -16.66 -35.01 -3.42
C THR A 151 -17.89 -34.93 -4.33
N ARG A 152 -18.69 -33.88 -4.19
CA ARG A 152 -19.67 -33.49 -5.21
C ARG A 152 -18.92 -32.96 -6.43
N THR A 153 -19.17 -33.55 -7.60
CA THR A 153 -18.53 -33.21 -8.88
C THR A 153 -19.11 -31.92 -9.42
N GLU A 154 -18.39 -30.82 -9.22
CA GLU A 154 -18.81 -29.51 -9.71
C GLU A 154 -18.08 -29.14 -11.01
N LYS A 155 -18.84 -28.84 -12.06
CA LYS A 155 -18.36 -28.42 -13.38
C LYS A 155 -17.99 -26.92 -13.39
N ARG A 156 -17.36 -26.42 -12.33
CA ARG A 156 -17.08 -25.00 -12.12
C ARG A 156 -15.75 -24.59 -12.76
N LYS A 157 -15.71 -23.39 -13.37
CA LYS A 157 -14.49 -22.76 -13.90
C LYS A 157 -13.87 -21.88 -12.83
N ARG A 158 -12.59 -22.08 -12.53
CA ARG A 158 -11.79 -21.22 -11.65
C ARG A 158 -11.39 -19.95 -12.39
N THR A 159 -11.82 -18.80 -11.89
CA THR A 159 -11.61 -17.48 -12.49
C THR A 159 -11.26 -16.39 -11.49
N PHE A 160 -11.68 -16.53 -10.23
CA PHE A 160 -11.51 -15.50 -9.21
C PHE A 160 -10.28 -15.80 -8.34
N PHE A 161 -9.17 -15.12 -8.64
CA PHE A 161 -7.87 -15.31 -7.98
C PHE A 161 -7.37 -13.99 -7.38
N PRO A 162 -8.06 -13.44 -6.36
CA PRO A 162 -7.60 -12.22 -5.72
C PRO A 162 -6.37 -12.47 -4.84
N GLU A 163 -5.65 -11.41 -4.51
CA GLU A 163 -4.62 -11.42 -3.46
C GLU A 163 -5.24 -11.14 -2.07
N THR A 164 -6.28 -10.30 -2.06
CA THR A 164 -7.09 -9.95 -0.88
C THR A 164 -8.54 -10.42 -1.10
N TRP A 165 -9.04 -11.27 -0.19
CA TRP A 165 -10.34 -11.91 -0.34
C TRP A 165 -11.45 -11.15 0.38
N VAL A 166 -11.26 -10.85 1.66
CA VAL A 166 -12.27 -10.18 2.49
C VAL A 166 -11.69 -8.87 3.02
N TRP A 167 -12.48 -7.80 2.93
CA TRP A 167 -12.22 -6.54 3.61
C TRP A 167 -13.57 -5.93 4.00
N HIS A 168 -14.01 -6.17 5.24
CA HIS A 168 -15.34 -5.78 5.67
C HIS A 168 -15.34 -5.36 7.14
N CYS A 169 -16.00 -4.24 7.44
CA CYS A 169 -16.21 -3.76 8.80
C CYS A 169 -17.70 -3.83 9.15
N PHE A 170 -18.01 -4.28 10.35
CA PHE A 170 -19.38 -4.36 10.85
C PHE A 170 -19.41 -4.11 12.37
N ASN A 171 -20.58 -3.75 12.88
CA ASN A 171 -20.79 -3.61 14.31
C ASN A 171 -21.26 -4.93 14.88
N VAL A 172 -20.67 -5.34 15.99
CA VAL A 172 -21.01 -6.60 16.67
C VAL A 172 -22.27 -6.41 17.50
N SER A 173 -23.17 -7.41 17.46
CA SER A 173 -24.43 -7.41 18.20
C SER A 173 -24.30 -7.00 19.66
N ASP A 174 -25.17 -6.08 20.09
CA ASP A 174 -25.23 -5.57 21.46
C ASP A 174 -25.67 -6.64 22.48
N VAL A 175 -26.35 -7.69 22.02
CA VAL A 175 -26.93 -8.72 22.89
C VAL A 175 -25.93 -9.85 23.14
N THR A 176 -25.39 -10.43 22.06
CA THR A 176 -24.56 -11.64 22.10
C THR A 176 -23.06 -11.35 22.10
N GLY A 177 -22.63 -10.20 21.56
CA GLY A 177 -21.19 -9.94 21.33
C GLY A 177 -20.59 -10.82 20.24
N GLU A 178 -21.42 -11.43 19.38
CA GLU A 178 -21.02 -12.36 18.32
C GLU A 178 -21.70 -11.98 17.01
N GLU A 179 -20.96 -12.06 15.91
CA GLU A 179 -21.43 -11.80 14.55
C GLU A 179 -20.84 -12.85 13.59
N GLN A 180 -21.55 -13.16 12.52
CA GLN A 180 -21.16 -14.19 11.56
C GLN A 180 -21.23 -13.66 10.13
N LEU A 181 -20.13 -13.80 9.40
CA LEU A 181 -20.02 -13.43 7.99
C LEU A 181 -19.97 -14.68 7.12
N HIS A 182 -20.92 -14.79 6.18
CA HIS A 182 -20.98 -15.88 5.21
C HIS A 182 -20.24 -15.48 3.93
N VAL A 183 -19.18 -16.20 3.57
CA VAL A 183 -18.34 -15.88 2.41
C VAL A 183 -18.05 -17.10 1.55
N GLU A 184 -17.89 -16.88 0.25
CA GLU A 184 -17.50 -17.92 -0.70
C GLU A 184 -15.98 -17.92 -0.91
N VAL A 185 -15.36 -19.10 -0.80
CA VAL A 185 -13.90 -19.26 -0.89
C VAL A 185 -13.42 -18.98 -2.32
N PRO A 186 -12.37 -18.17 -2.52
CA PRO A 186 -11.89 -17.86 -3.86
C PRO A 186 -11.34 -19.07 -4.60
N ASP A 187 -11.12 -18.91 -5.91
CA ASP A 187 -10.69 -20.01 -6.76
C ASP A 187 -9.18 -20.37 -6.61
N SER A 188 -8.43 -19.60 -5.81
CA SER A 188 -7.02 -19.83 -5.49
C SER A 188 -6.83 -21.05 -4.60
N ILE A 189 -5.85 -21.89 -4.92
CA ILE A 189 -5.49 -23.10 -4.16
C ILE A 189 -4.32 -22.75 -3.25
N THR A 190 -4.62 -21.94 -2.23
CA THR A 190 -3.64 -21.35 -1.32
C THR A 190 -4.15 -21.44 0.12
N THR A 191 -3.36 -20.91 1.05
CA THR A 191 -3.82 -20.73 2.44
C THR A 191 -4.17 -19.27 2.63
N TRP A 192 -5.39 -19.01 3.07
CA TRP A 192 -5.88 -17.70 3.42
C TRP A 192 -5.63 -17.44 4.91
N ILE A 193 -5.13 -16.26 5.23
CA ILE A 193 -4.92 -15.81 6.60
C ILE A 193 -5.95 -14.73 6.88
N THR A 194 -6.77 -14.96 7.90
CA THR A 194 -7.81 -14.02 8.33
C THR A 194 -7.39 -13.34 9.62
N GLU A 195 -7.46 -12.02 9.61
CA GLU A 195 -7.15 -11.12 10.72
C GLU A 195 -8.37 -10.26 11.04
N ALA A 196 -8.53 -9.91 12.31
CA ALA A 196 -9.60 -9.02 12.73
C ALA A 196 -9.11 -8.01 13.77
N ILE A 197 -9.56 -6.77 13.61
CA ILE A 197 -9.28 -5.66 14.51
C ILE A 197 -10.63 -5.10 14.95
N GLY A 198 -10.82 -4.95 16.26
CA GLY A 198 -12.03 -4.35 16.83
C GLY A 198 -11.72 -3.11 17.65
N ILE A 199 -12.63 -2.14 17.60
CA ILE A 199 -12.57 -0.92 18.40
C ILE A 199 -13.86 -0.82 19.21
N SER A 200 -13.72 -0.65 20.51
CA SER A 200 -14.80 -0.44 21.47
C SER A 200 -14.55 0.87 22.22
N SER A 201 -15.61 1.62 22.50
CA SER A 201 -15.53 2.83 23.34
C SER A 201 -15.07 2.52 24.77
N GLU A 202 -15.47 1.36 25.31
CA GLU A 202 -15.14 0.98 26.70
C GLU A 202 -13.82 0.22 26.81
N LYS A 203 -13.56 -0.70 25.88
CA LYS A 203 -12.39 -1.60 25.93
C LYS A 203 -11.23 -1.18 25.03
N GLY A 204 -11.39 -0.12 24.25
CA GLY A 204 -10.38 0.36 23.31
C GLY A 204 -10.16 -0.58 22.12
N LEU A 205 -8.92 -0.61 21.64
CA LEU A 205 -8.47 -1.41 20.50
C LEU A 205 -8.21 -2.88 20.90
N GLY A 206 -8.68 -3.82 20.09
CA GLY A 206 -8.38 -5.24 20.25
C GLY A 206 -8.01 -5.90 18.94
N VAL A 207 -6.88 -6.61 18.93
CA VAL A 207 -6.41 -7.41 17.79
C VAL A 207 -6.72 -8.89 18.05
N ALA A 208 -7.30 -9.58 17.08
CA ALA A 208 -7.57 -11.01 17.16
C ALA A 208 -6.37 -11.85 16.73
N GLY A 209 -6.27 -13.08 17.23
CA GLY A 209 -5.35 -14.07 16.67
C GLY A 209 -5.72 -14.45 15.23
N GLN A 210 -4.71 -14.75 14.42
CA GLN A 210 -4.89 -15.16 13.03
C GLN A 210 -5.61 -16.51 12.92
N ALA A 211 -6.52 -16.63 11.95
CA ALA A 211 -7.10 -17.90 11.56
C ALA A 211 -6.69 -18.29 10.14
N HIS A 212 -6.44 -19.57 9.92
CA HIS A 212 -5.95 -20.08 8.64
C HIS A 212 -7.00 -20.97 7.97
N LEU A 213 -7.31 -20.68 6.71
CA LEU A 213 -8.16 -21.51 5.85
C LEU A 213 -7.33 -22.05 4.68
N LYS A 214 -7.21 -23.36 4.56
CA LYS A 214 -6.54 -24.00 3.42
C LYS A 214 -7.54 -24.35 2.34
N ALA A 215 -7.50 -23.62 1.22
CA ALA A 215 -8.24 -23.96 0.01
C ALA A 215 -7.45 -25.02 -0.79
N PHE A 216 -8.00 -26.24 -0.90
CA PHE A 216 -7.29 -27.35 -1.53
C PHE A 216 -8.16 -28.17 -2.48
N LYS A 217 -7.56 -28.57 -3.60
CA LYS A 217 -8.12 -29.51 -4.56
C LYS A 217 -7.07 -30.58 -4.88
N PRO A 218 -7.42 -31.88 -4.88
CA PRO A 218 -6.44 -32.95 -5.06
C PRO A 218 -5.90 -33.06 -6.50
N PHE A 219 -6.62 -32.53 -7.49
CA PHE A 219 -6.17 -32.47 -8.88
C PHE A 219 -6.50 -31.11 -9.46
N PHE A 220 -5.48 -30.38 -9.92
CA PHE A 220 -5.63 -29.06 -10.50
C PHE A 220 -4.52 -28.72 -11.49
N ILE A 221 -4.76 -27.68 -12.29
CA ILE A 221 -3.76 -27.10 -13.17
C ILE A 221 -3.53 -25.64 -12.81
N ASP A 222 -2.35 -25.11 -13.07
CA ASP A 222 -2.08 -23.69 -12.86
C ASP A 222 -1.16 -23.12 -13.94
N PHE A 223 -1.48 -21.90 -14.36
CA PHE A 223 -0.64 -21.15 -15.31
C PHE A 223 0.37 -20.32 -14.54
N THR A 224 1.65 -20.44 -14.87
CA THR A 224 2.68 -19.52 -14.39
C THR A 224 2.77 -18.36 -15.36
N LEU A 225 2.04 -17.28 -15.06
CA LEU A 225 1.94 -16.12 -15.93
C LEU A 225 2.98 -15.06 -15.55
N PRO A 226 3.56 -14.35 -16.54
CA PRO A 226 4.24 -13.09 -16.26
C PRO A 226 3.22 -12.03 -15.83
N TYR A 227 3.71 -10.91 -15.29
CA TYR A 227 2.86 -9.79 -14.87
C TYR A 227 2.18 -9.10 -16.06
N HIS A 228 2.96 -8.77 -17.09
CA HIS A 228 2.48 -8.26 -18.38
C HIS A 228 3.23 -8.92 -19.55
N VAL A 229 2.71 -8.74 -20.75
CA VAL A 229 3.35 -9.12 -22.02
C VAL A 229 3.27 -7.98 -23.02
N ILE A 230 4.25 -7.87 -23.90
CA ILE A 230 4.29 -6.84 -24.94
C ILE A 230 3.58 -7.36 -26.19
N ARG A 231 2.78 -6.49 -26.82
CA ARG A 231 2.14 -6.80 -28.11
C ARG A 231 3.17 -7.20 -29.16
N GLY A 232 2.86 -8.23 -29.95
CA GLY A 232 3.72 -8.72 -31.03
C GLY A 232 4.83 -9.68 -30.59
N GLU A 233 5.12 -9.80 -29.29
CA GLU A 233 6.10 -10.76 -28.77
C GLU A 233 5.53 -12.18 -28.68
N GLN A 234 6.44 -13.16 -28.71
CA GLN A 234 6.13 -14.58 -28.54
C GLN A 234 6.54 -15.02 -27.14
N VAL A 235 5.56 -15.39 -26.31
CA VAL A 235 5.79 -15.74 -24.91
C VAL A 235 5.45 -17.20 -24.66
N LYS A 236 6.39 -17.94 -24.09
CA LYS A 236 6.18 -19.32 -23.64
C LYS A 236 5.58 -19.30 -22.23
N ILE A 237 4.30 -19.61 -22.11
CA ILE A 237 3.60 -19.68 -20.83
C ILE A 237 3.54 -21.15 -20.36
N PRO A 238 4.17 -21.48 -19.21
CA PRO A 238 4.01 -22.79 -18.60
C PRO A 238 2.64 -23.00 -17.96
N LEU A 239 2.17 -24.24 -18.03
CA LEU A 239 0.95 -24.76 -17.43
C LEU A 239 1.30 -26.06 -16.72
N THR A 240 1.27 -26.04 -15.40
CA THR A 240 1.67 -27.17 -14.56
C THR A 240 0.44 -27.96 -14.13
N VAL A 241 0.54 -29.29 -14.23
CA VAL A 241 -0.48 -30.22 -13.77
C VAL A 241 -0.04 -30.82 -12.44
N TYR A 242 -0.90 -30.70 -11.43
CA TYR A 242 -0.66 -31.22 -10.09
C TYR A 242 -1.56 -32.43 -9.83
N ASN A 243 -0.96 -33.57 -9.48
CA ASN A 243 -1.69 -34.78 -9.13
C ASN A 243 -1.41 -35.21 -7.70
N TYR A 244 -2.31 -34.86 -6.77
CA TYR A 244 -2.32 -35.35 -5.39
C TYR A 244 -3.34 -36.49 -5.18
N LEU A 245 -3.87 -37.08 -6.24
CA LEU A 245 -4.67 -38.30 -6.15
C LEU A 245 -3.75 -39.51 -5.86
N PRO A 246 -4.23 -40.55 -5.17
CA PRO A 246 -3.41 -41.71 -4.82
C PRO A 246 -3.01 -42.59 -6.00
N VAL A 247 -3.45 -42.27 -7.23
CA VAL A 247 -3.24 -43.07 -8.45
C VAL A 247 -2.61 -42.20 -9.54
N GLY A 248 -1.74 -42.79 -10.35
CA GLY A 248 -1.22 -42.14 -11.57
C GLY A 248 -2.32 -41.97 -12.62
N VAL A 249 -2.35 -40.82 -13.30
CA VAL A 249 -3.42 -40.46 -14.23
C VAL A 249 -2.88 -40.07 -15.61
N GLU A 250 -3.67 -40.39 -16.64
CA GLU A 250 -3.51 -39.83 -17.99
C GLU A 250 -4.35 -38.56 -18.09
N VAL A 251 -3.71 -37.43 -18.30
CA VAL A 251 -4.32 -36.10 -18.32
C VAL A 251 -4.42 -35.57 -19.74
N HIS A 252 -5.64 -35.24 -20.15
CA HIS A 252 -5.93 -34.50 -21.38
C HIS A 252 -6.11 -33.02 -21.05
N VAL A 253 -5.10 -32.21 -21.41
CA VAL A 253 -5.11 -30.76 -21.22
C VAL A 253 -5.51 -30.08 -22.53
N LYS A 254 -6.66 -29.43 -22.54
CA LYS A 254 -7.15 -28.59 -23.64
C LYS A 254 -6.95 -27.11 -23.30
N ILE A 255 -5.99 -26.47 -23.96
CA ILE A 255 -5.74 -25.03 -23.88
C ILE A 255 -6.59 -24.35 -24.95
N THR A 256 -7.38 -23.35 -24.57
CA THR A 256 -8.29 -22.60 -25.45
C THR A 256 -8.00 -21.11 -25.38
N ILE A 257 -7.94 -20.48 -26.55
CA ILE A 257 -7.55 -19.08 -26.71
C ILE A 257 -8.72 -18.25 -27.30
N PRO A 258 -8.96 -17.02 -26.83
CA PRO A 258 -9.88 -16.07 -27.45
C PRO A 258 -9.33 -15.46 -28.76
N LYS A 259 -10.14 -14.59 -29.40
CA LYS A 259 -9.65 -13.70 -30.48
C LYS A 259 -8.54 -12.79 -29.94
N GLY A 260 -7.61 -12.38 -30.79
CA GLY A 260 -6.41 -11.61 -30.42
C GLY A 260 -5.21 -12.46 -29.95
N ILE A 261 -5.50 -13.71 -29.59
CA ILE A 261 -4.60 -14.79 -29.16
C ILE A 261 -4.14 -15.70 -30.32
N LYS A 262 -2.85 -15.90 -30.63
CA LYS A 262 -2.40 -16.95 -31.58
C LYS A 262 -1.44 -17.95 -30.95
N PHE A 263 -1.60 -19.24 -31.27
CA PHE A 263 -0.58 -20.26 -30.97
C PHE A 263 0.57 -20.16 -31.97
N VAL A 264 1.81 -20.11 -31.48
CA VAL A 264 3.01 -20.20 -32.33
C VAL A 264 3.21 -21.67 -32.74
N GLY A 265 3.44 -21.91 -34.03
CA GLY A 265 3.61 -23.26 -34.61
C GLY A 265 2.31 -24.01 -34.95
N TYR A 266 1.14 -23.45 -34.61
CA TYR A 266 -0.17 -24.03 -34.94
C TYR A 266 -1.14 -22.95 -35.47
N PRO A 267 -0.88 -22.38 -36.66
CA PRO A 267 -1.69 -21.31 -37.20
C PRO A 267 -3.14 -21.77 -37.43
N GLY A 268 -4.11 -20.89 -37.13
CA GLY A 268 -5.55 -21.14 -37.32
C GLY A 268 -6.22 -22.02 -36.25
N LYS A 269 -5.47 -22.67 -35.36
CA LYS A 269 -6.06 -23.44 -34.25
C LYS A 269 -6.48 -22.53 -33.10
N GLN A 270 -7.71 -22.67 -32.63
CA GLN A 270 -8.23 -21.96 -31.44
C GLN A 270 -8.01 -22.74 -30.14
N TYR A 271 -7.68 -24.03 -30.24
CA TYR A 271 -7.37 -24.86 -29.10
C TYR A 271 -6.25 -25.86 -29.41
N LEU A 272 -5.51 -26.23 -28.37
CA LEU A 272 -4.45 -27.24 -28.41
C LEU A 272 -4.75 -28.29 -27.35
N ILE A 273 -4.63 -29.58 -27.71
CA ILE A 273 -4.79 -30.69 -26.79
C ILE A 273 -3.42 -31.33 -26.57
N ARG A 274 -3.05 -31.51 -25.30
CA ARG A 274 -1.83 -32.22 -24.87
C ARG A 274 -2.21 -33.38 -23.97
N LYS A 275 -1.58 -34.53 -24.19
CA LYS A 275 -1.73 -35.72 -23.35
C LYS A 275 -0.51 -35.88 -22.46
N LEU A 276 -0.72 -36.12 -21.18
CA LEU A 276 0.34 -36.21 -20.18
C LEU A 276 0.08 -37.36 -19.23
N CYS A 277 1.12 -38.15 -18.95
CA CYS A 277 1.12 -39.09 -17.84
C CYS A 277 1.72 -38.39 -16.62
N VAL A 278 0.99 -38.37 -15.50
CA VAL A 278 1.42 -37.75 -14.21
C VAL A 278 1.22 -38.77 -13.09
N ALA A 279 2.30 -39.12 -12.39
CA ALA A 279 2.23 -40.11 -11.31
C ALA A 279 1.51 -39.54 -10.07
N SER A 280 1.18 -40.40 -9.11
CA SER A 280 0.61 -40.01 -7.81
C SER A 280 1.62 -39.16 -7.03
N GLY A 281 1.19 -38.00 -6.52
CA GLY A 281 2.04 -37.06 -5.78
C GLY A 281 3.03 -36.27 -6.66
N GLU A 282 3.00 -36.45 -7.98
CA GLU A 282 3.92 -35.81 -8.90
C GLU A 282 3.30 -34.58 -9.57
N THR A 283 4.15 -33.70 -10.10
CA THR A 283 3.73 -32.51 -10.86
C THR A 283 4.44 -32.51 -12.21
N LYS A 284 3.71 -32.19 -13.28
CA LYS A 284 4.28 -32.19 -14.63
C LYS A 284 3.99 -30.88 -15.35
N PRO A 285 5.04 -30.12 -15.71
CA PRO A 285 4.86 -28.89 -16.48
C PRO A 285 4.63 -29.19 -17.96
N THR A 286 3.72 -28.44 -18.55
CA THR A 286 3.61 -28.27 -20.01
C THR A 286 3.75 -26.80 -20.35
N SER A 287 3.91 -26.47 -21.63
CA SER A 287 3.93 -25.08 -22.04
C SER A 287 3.31 -24.91 -23.41
N ALA A 288 2.79 -23.72 -23.66
CA ALA A 288 2.35 -23.29 -24.97
C ALA A 288 2.95 -21.91 -25.25
N VAL A 289 3.32 -21.68 -26.51
CA VAL A 289 3.86 -20.42 -26.97
C VAL A 289 2.74 -19.61 -27.59
N PHE A 290 2.53 -18.40 -27.09
CA PHE A 290 1.45 -17.50 -27.45
C PHE A 290 2.03 -16.24 -28.10
N ALA A 291 1.34 -15.72 -29.11
CA ALA A 291 1.58 -14.39 -29.66
C ALA A 291 0.31 -13.54 -29.47
N PHE A 292 0.47 -12.36 -28.87
CA PHE A 292 -0.61 -11.45 -28.51
C PHE A 292 -0.71 -10.32 -29.53
N THR A 293 -1.89 -10.12 -30.14
CA THR A 293 -2.13 -9.04 -31.11
C THR A 293 -2.94 -7.88 -30.53
N ASP A 294 -3.89 -8.18 -29.64
CA ASP A 294 -4.84 -7.20 -29.11
C ASP A 294 -4.34 -6.68 -27.75
N LEU A 295 -4.48 -5.37 -27.52
CA LEU A 295 -4.04 -4.70 -26.28
C LEU A 295 -5.05 -4.89 -25.14
N GLY A 296 -4.58 -4.76 -23.90
CA GLY A 296 -5.41 -4.84 -22.70
C GLY A 296 -5.48 -6.24 -22.09
N GLN A 297 -6.59 -6.59 -21.44
CA GLN A 297 -6.71 -7.86 -20.72
C GLN A 297 -7.01 -9.05 -21.65
N ALA A 298 -6.01 -9.90 -21.85
CA ALA A 298 -6.10 -11.14 -22.61
C ALA A 298 -6.44 -12.33 -21.69
N ASN A 299 -7.46 -13.12 -22.04
CA ASN A 299 -7.95 -14.21 -21.20
C ASN A 299 -7.58 -15.58 -21.77
N ILE A 300 -6.68 -16.33 -21.13
CA ILE A 300 -6.33 -17.69 -21.55
C ILE A 300 -7.09 -18.69 -20.69
N SER A 301 -7.50 -19.83 -21.28
CA SER A 301 -8.17 -20.89 -20.52
C SER A 301 -7.57 -22.26 -20.79
N ALA A 302 -7.53 -23.09 -19.75
CA ALA A 302 -7.15 -24.49 -19.86
C ALA A 302 -8.14 -25.38 -19.12
N ARG A 303 -8.47 -26.52 -19.74
CA ARG A 303 -9.28 -27.58 -19.17
C ARG A 303 -8.47 -28.85 -19.09
N ALA A 304 -8.35 -29.45 -17.91
CA ALA A 304 -7.72 -30.73 -17.71
C ALA A 304 -8.74 -31.78 -17.29
N LEU A 305 -8.71 -32.93 -17.96
CA LEU A 305 -9.46 -34.12 -17.59
C LEU A 305 -8.46 -35.24 -17.30
N ALA A 306 -8.45 -35.74 -16.07
CA ALA A 306 -7.62 -36.85 -15.63
C ALA A 306 -8.40 -38.14 -15.69
N PHE A 307 -7.89 -39.13 -16.42
CA PHE A 307 -8.44 -40.47 -16.50
C PHE A 307 -7.53 -41.42 -15.75
N ALA A 308 -8.10 -42.18 -14.81
CA ALA A 308 -7.37 -43.29 -14.20
C ALA A 308 -7.19 -44.38 -15.27
N GLY A 309 -5.94 -44.75 -15.56
CA GLY A 309 -5.64 -45.74 -16.59
C GLY A 309 -4.19 -46.18 -16.58
N MET A 310 -3.98 -47.50 -16.68
CA MET A 310 -2.65 -48.15 -16.76
C MET A 310 -1.94 -47.93 -18.10
N SER A 311 -2.51 -47.19 -19.05
CA SER A 311 -1.91 -46.91 -20.37
C SER A 311 -0.59 -46.13 -20.27
N CYS A 312 -0.47 -45.31 -19.23
CA CYS A 312 0.65 -44.41 -19.00
C CYS A 312 1.80 -45.02 -18.16
N PHE A 313 1.47 -46.00 -17.33
CA PHE A 313 2.38 -46.61 -16.36
C PHE A 313 2.36 -48.12 -16.57
N PRO A 314 3.05 -48.65 -17.58
CA PRO A 314 3.28 -50.07 -17.67
C PRO A 314 4.19 -50.48 -16.51
N GLU A 315 3.62 -51.11 -15.48
CA GLU A 315 4.42 -51.84 -14.52
C GLU A 315 5.14 -52.98 -15.25
N GLY A 316 6.44 -53.13 -14.98
CA GLY A 316 7.24 -54.21 -15.54
C GLY A 316 6.61 -55.57 -15.21
N ASN A 317 6.40 -56.37 -16.26
CA ASN A 317 5.89 -57.74 -16.27
C ASN A 317 4.44 -57.97 -15.80
N THR A 318 3.54 -58.14 -16.77
CA THR A 318 2.66 -59.33 -16.83
C THR A 318 2.14 -59.53 -18.26
N PHE A 319 1.86 -60.79 -18.56
CA PHE A 319 1.67 -61.40 -19.89
C PHE A 319 0.78 -60.61 -20.87
N LYS A 320 1.30 -60.45 -22.10
CA LYS A 320 0.52 -60.07 -23.28
C LYS A 320 -0.43 -61.22 -23.65
N ASN A 321 -1.67 -61.16 -23.19
CA ASN A 321 -2.76 -61.81 -23.90
C ASN A 321 -3.36 -60.79 -24.88
N LYS A 322 -2.90 -60.90 -26.13
CA LYS A 322 -3.61 -60.36 -27.30
C LYS A 322 -4.90 -61.17 -27.46
N HIS A 323 -6.03 -60.57 -27.12
CA HIS A 323 -7.30 -60.63 -27.86
C HIS A 323 -8.43 -60.09 -26.99
N ALA A 324 -8.78 -58.82 -27.20
CA ALA A 324 -10.11 -58.26 -26.99
C ALA A 324 -10.11 -56.87 -27.64
N ASP A 325 -10.18 -56.85 -28.97
CA ASP A 325 -10.46 -55.64 -29.74
C ASP A 325 -11.90 -55.17 -29.47
N ASP A 326 -12.05 -53.85 -29.40
CA ASP A 326 -13.18 -53.07 -29.89
C ASP A 326 -14.59 -53.43 -29.40
N ALA A 327 -14.90 -53.14 -28.12
CA ALA A 327 -16.32 -52.95 -27.72
C ALA A 327 -16.58 -52.21 -26.39
N TYR A 328 -15.73 -51.34 -25.84
CA TYR A 328 -16.10 -50.58 -24.61
C TYR A 328 -15.53 -49.15 -24.59
N LEU A 329 -16.06 -48.30 -25.46
CA LEU A 329 -16.08 -46.83 -25.29
C LEU A 329 -17.21 -46.44 -24.32
N GLU A 330 -17.32 -47.12 -23.18
CA GLU A 330 -18.18 -46.66 -22.09
C GLU A 330 -17.45 -45.55 -21.32
N LYS A 331 -18.00 -44.34 -21.42
CA LYS A 331 -17.74 -43.14 -20.60
C LYS A 331 -16.79 -43.38 -19.42
N LYS A 332 -15.47 -43.31 -19.66
CA LYS A 332 -14.50 -43.20 -18.56
C LYS A 332 -14.81 -41.91 -17.80
N VAL A 333 -15.33 -42.03 -16.59
CA VAL A 333 -15.55 -40.88 -15.71
C VAL A 333 -14.17 -40.34 -15.33
N PRO A 334 -13.90 -39.04 -15.53
CA PRO A 334 -12.61 -38.49 -15.15
C PRO A 334 -12.43 -38.59 -13.63
N ALA A 335 -11.31 -39.15 -13.18
CA ALA A 335 -10.93 -39.25 -11.77
C ALA A 335 -10.69 -37.87 -11.14
N GLY A 336 -10.28 -36.90 -11.97
CA GLY A 336 -10.15 -35.51 -11.59
C GLY A 336 -10.44 -34.62 -12.80
N SER A 337 -10.99 -33.44 -12.55
CA SER A 337 -11.11 -32.43 -13.59
C SER A 337 -10.89 -31.05 -13.03
N ASP A 338 -10.27 -30.18 -13.83
CA ASP A 338 -10.05 -28.80 -13.47
C ASP A 338 -10.17 -27.90 -14.69
N PHE A 339 -10.68 -26.70 -14.46
CA PHE A 339 -10.88 -25.71 -15.52
C PHE A 339 -10.50 -24.35 -15.00
N VAL A 340 -9.53 -23.71 -15.64
CA VAL A 340 -8.93 -22.45 -15.20
C VAL A 340 -9.04 -21.42 -16.31
N ARG A 341 -9.44 -20.19 -15.95
CA ARG A 341 -9.25 -18.98 -16.74
C ARG A 341 -8.25 -18.10 -16.01
N ARG A 342 -7.30 -17.52 -16.72
CA ARG A 342 -6.48 -16.44 -16.19
C ARG A 342 -6.44 -15.28 -17.18
N SER A 343 -6.42 -14.07 -16.65
CA SER A 343 -6.20 -12.83 -17.39
C SER A 343 -4.73 -12.45 -17.34
N LEU A 344 -4.25 -11.86 -18.42
CA LEU A 344 -2.88 -11.36 -18.59
C LEU A 344 -2.95 -9.98 -19.26
N MET A 345 -2.17 -9.02 -18.76
CA MET A 345 -2.14 -7.67 -19.32
C MET A 345 -1.22 -7.62 -20.54
N VAL A 346 -1.74 -7.11 -21.67
CA VAL A 346 -0.97 -6.87 -22.89
C VAL A 346 -0.72 -5.37 -23.04
N GLU A 347 0.55 -4.99 -22.94
CA GLU A 347 1.04 -3.62 -23.08
C GLU A 347 1.50 -3.33 -24.52
N PRO A 348 1.44 -2.07 -24.99
CA PRO A 348 1.95 -1.70 -26.30
C PRO A 348 3.48 -1.80 -26.36
N GLU A 349 4.01 -2.02 -27.56
CA GLU A 349 5.46 -1.92 -27.77
C GLU A 349 5.99 -0.48 -27.66
N GLY A 350 7.26 -0.34 -27.32
CA GLY A 350 7.95 0.95 -27.24
C GLY A 350 8.34 1.36 -25.82
N LEU A 351 9.01 2.50 -25.71
CA LEU A 351 9.44 3.09 -24.44
C LEU A 351 8.46 4.20 -24.04
N ALA A 352 7.78 4.03 -22.90
CA ALA A 352 6.89 5.06 -22.37
C ALA A 352 7.66 6.35 -22.04
N ARG A 353 7.16 7.50 -22.48
CA ARG A 353 7.68 8.83 -22.14
C ARG A 353 6.56 9.63 -21.48
N GLU A 354 6.79 10.03 -20.25
CA GLU A 354 5.86 10.85 -19.47
C GLU A 354 6.44 12.25 -19.27
N TYR A 355 5.64 13.28 -19.53
CA TYR A 355 6.02 14.68 -19.35
C TYR A 355 5.06 15.31 -18.35
N THR A 356 5.57 15.74 -17.21
CA THR A 356 4.77 16.43 -16.18
C THR A 356 4.93 17.93 -16.33
N TYR A 357 3.83 18.63 -16.57
CA TYR A 357 3.78 20.08 -16.60
C TYR A 357 3.06 20.57 -15.34
N SER A 358 3.81 21.08 -14.37
CA SER A 358 3.26 21.70 -13.17
C SER A 358 3.25 23.22 -13.32
N VAL A 359 2.11 23.85 -13.06
CA VAL A 359 1.97 25.31 -13.00
C VAL A 359 1.40 25.68 -11.65
N PHE A 360 2.02 26.64 -10.98
CA PHE A 360 1.56 27.20 -9.72
C PHE A 360 0.73 28.46 -10.03
N PHE A 361 -0.53 28.47 -9.60
CA PHE A 361 -1.44 29.60 -9.82
C PHE A 361 -1.78 30.27 -8.48
N CYS A 362 -1.28 31.50 -8.29
CA CYS A 362 -1.59 32.34 -7.14
C CYS A 362 -2.41 33.56 -7.59
N PRO A 363 -3.73 33.58 -7.30
CA PRO A 363 -4.62 34.66 -7.75
C PRO A 363 -4.39 36.00 -7.05
N ASN A 364 -3.55 36.06 -6.00
CA ASN A 364 -3.38 37.23 -5.13
C ASN A 364 -1.94 37.76 -5.06
N GLU A 365 -1.01 37.28 -5.89
CA GLU A 365 0.36 37.81 -5.94
C GLU A 365 0.58 38.69 -7.18
N LYS A 366 1.40 39.73 -7.00
CA LYS A 366 1.84 40.63 -8.08
C LYS A 366 2.48 39.79 -9.18
N ILE A 367 1.95 39.86 -10.40
CA ILE A 367 2.52 39.16 -11.55
C ILE A 367 3.88 39.79 -11.86
N GLN A 368 4.96 39.05 -11.62
CA GLN A 368 6.30 39.46 -12.04
C GLN A 368 6.56 38.91 -13.44
N ILE A 369 6.81 39.81 -14.39
CA ILE A 369 7.14 39.48 -15.78
C ILE A 369 8.56 39.97 -16.03
N SER A 370 9.43 39.07 -16.47
CA SER A 370 10.79 39.38 -16.93
C SER A 370 10.88 39.06 -18.40
N THR A 371 11.10 40.08 -19.22
CA THR A 371 11.22 39.93 -20.68
C THR A 371 12.69 39.94 -21.09
N PRO A 372 13.10 39.13 -22.08
CA PRO A 372 14.43 39.23 -22.66
C PRO A 372 14.61 40.58 -23.36
N ASN A 373 15.86 40.99 -23.62
CA ASN A 373 16.17 42.18 -24.42
C ASN A 373 15.92 41.92 -25.92
N LYS A 374 14.65 41.70 -26.27
CA LYS A 374 14.14 41.48 -27.63
C LYS A 374 12.81 42.22 -27.78
N PHE A 375 12.55 42.70 -28.99
CA PHE A 375 11.32 43.44 -29.31
C PHE A 375 10.13 42.49 -29.57
N GLU A 376 9.80 41.69 -28.56
CA GLU A 376 8.73 40.67 -28.58
C GLU A 376 7.83 40.84 -27.35
N TYR A 377 6.52 40.93 -27.59
CA TYR A 377 5.54 41.09 -26.52
C TYR A 377 5.16 39.74 -25.89
N GLN A 378 5.05 39.72 -24.56
CA GLN A 378 4.42 38.64 -23.81
C GLN A 378 3.01 39.07 -23.40
N TYR A 379 2.00 38.39 -23.94
CA TYR A 379 0.61 38.72 -23.68
C TYR A 379 0.07 37.97 -22.47
N VAL A 380 -0.55 38.71 -21.54
CA VAL A 380 -1.21 38.17 -20.35
C VAL A 380 -2.69 38.58 -20.40
N GLN A 381 -3.58 37.62 -20.18
CA GLN A 381 -5.02 37.89 -20.19
C GLN A 381 -5.41 38.69 -18.94
N LYS A 382 -5.92 39.90 -19.14
CA LYS A 382 -6.46 40.73 -18.05
C LYS A 382 -7.85 40.26 -17.60
N PRO A 383 -8.25 40.50 -16.34
CA PRO A 383 -9.63 40.35 -15.87
C PRO A 383 -10.65 41.18 -16.70
N GLN A 384 -11.85 40.65 -16.88
CA GLN A 384 -12.87 41.22 -17.78
C GLN A 384 -13.24 42.69 -17.45
N ARG A 385 -13.32 43.06 -16.17
CA ARG A 385 -13.73 44.41 -15.71
C ARG A 385 -12.56 45.37 -15.44
N MET A 386 -11.32 44.93 -15.68
CA MET A 386 -10.14 45.73 -15.42
C MET A 386 -10.02 46.85 -16.45
N THR A 387 -9.95 48.09 -15.96
CA THR A 387 -9.85 49.34 -16.76
C THR A 387 -8.61 50.18 -16.42
N HIS A 388 -7.85 49.77 -15.42
CA HIS A 388 -6.55 50.33 -15.07
C HIS A 388 -5.68 49.24 -14.43
N PHE A 389 -4.35 49.36 -14.51
CA PHE A 389 -3.41 48.67 -13.63
C PHE A 389 -2.32 49.61 -13.14
N ASP A 390 -1.79 49.27 -11.99
CA ASP A 390 -0.52 49.79 -11.50
C ASP A 390 0.59 48.81 -11.87
N LEU A 391 1.73 49.33 -12.30
CA LEU A 391 2.92 48.54 -12.61
C LEU A 391 4.16 49.16 -11.99
N THR A 392 5.15 48.34 -11.69
CA THR A 392 6.48 48.79 -11.27
C THR A 392 7.51 48.31 -12.27
N VAL A 393 8.26 49.24 -12.87
CA VAL A 393 9.21 48.97 -13.94
C VAL A 393 10.63 49.22 -13.45
N LYS A 394 11.54 48.31 -13.79
CA LYS A 394 12.99 48.44 -13.60
C LYS A 394 13.66 48.07 -14.90
N ALA A 395 14.22 49.06 -15.60
CA ALA A 395 14.80 48.88 -16.93
C ALA A 395 15.88 49.94 -17.19
N HIS A 396 16.81 49.63 -18.09
CA HIS A 396 17.97 50.49 -18.37
C HIS A 396 17.60 51.72 -19.21
N ASN A 397 16.83 51.50 -20.28
CA ASN A 397 16.47 52.55 -21.24
C ASN A 397 14.97 52.75 -21.25
N ASP A 398 14.25 51.76 -21.76
CA ASP A 398 12.83 51.83 -22.12
C ASP A 398 12.05 50.62 -21.61
N ALA A 399 10.72 50.81 -21.51
CA ALA A 399 9.75 49.76 -21.28
C ALA A 399 8.58 49.93 -22.24
N HIS A 400 8.23 48.85 -22.92
CA HIS A 400 7.17 48.80 -23.91
C HIS A 400 5.99 48.02 -23.35
N ILE A 401 4.82 48.65 -23.29
CA ILE A 401 3.57 48.04 -22.83
C ILE A 401 2.57 48.04 -23.98
N ALA A 402 2.02 46.86 -24.28
CA ALA A 402 1.01 46.69 -25.31
C ALA A 402 -0.37 46.43 -24.72
N LEU A 403 -1.38 47.17 -25.18
CA LEU A 403 -2.79 46.87 -24.99
C LEU A 403 -3.34 46.31 -26.31
N SER A 404 -3.74 45.04 -26.32
CA SER A 404 -4.24 44.34 -27.51
C SER A 404 -5.56 43.63 -27.20
N SER A 405 -6.39 43.47 -28.22
CA SER A 405 -7.65 42.71 -28.15
C SER A 405 -7.45 41.19 -28.22
N GLY A 406 -6.27 40.73 -28.67
CA GLY A 406 -5.91 39.32 -28.80
C GLY A 406 -4.55 39.00 -28.16
N PRO A 407 -4.20 37.70 -28.02
CA PRO A 407 -2.96 37.24 -27.40
C PRO A 407 -1.74 37.29 -28.34
N HIS A 408 -1.75 38.16 -29.34
CA HIS A 408 -0.69 38.35 -30.33
C HIS A 408 -0.69 39.81 -30.83
N ASP A 409 0.34 40.18 -31.60
CA ASP A 409 0.46 41.49 -32.23
C ASP A 409 -0.72 41.71 -33.20
N MET A 410 -1.64 42.60 -32.81
CA MET A 410 -2.81 42.98 -33.62
C MET A 410 -2.57 44.31 -34.32
N ALA A 411 -3.19 44.52 -35.48
CA ALA A 411 -3.06 45.79 -36.21
C ALA A 411 -3.59 47.00 -35.42
N GLU A 412 -4.63 46.80 -34.60
CA GLU A 412 -5.28 47.84 -33.79
C GLU A 412 -4.79 47.88 -32.33
N MET A 413 -3.54 47.45 -32.08
CA MET A 413 -2.95 47.49 -30.74
C MET A 413 -2.46 48.88 -30.35
N ILE A 414 -2.41 49.15 -29.05
CA ILE A 414 -1.89 50.41 -28.52
C ILE A 414 -0.59 50.11 -27.81
N GLU A 415 0.47 50.81 -28.20
CA GLU A 415 1.79 50.70 -27.62
C GLU A 415 2.11 51.94 -26.80
N ILE A 416 2.44 51.73 -25.53
CA ILE A 416 2.84 52.75 -24.57
C ILE A 416 4.32 52.51 -24.28
N VAL A 417 5.16 53.49 -24.62
CA VAL A 417 6.61 53.43 -24.41
C VAL A 417 6.98 54.40 -23.31
N ILE A 418 7.53 53.87 -22.21
CA ILE A 418 8.04 54.64 -21.09
C ILE A 418 9.57 54.68 -21.20
N GLY A 419 10.16 55.87 -21.12
CA GLY A 419 11.63 56.01 -21.19
C GLY A 419 12.22 55.66 -22.56
N GLY A 420 11.47 55.80 -23.65
CA GLY A 420 12.05 55.71 -24.98
C GLY A 420 13.05 56.86 -25.27
N GLN A 421 13.74 56.74 -26.40
CA GLN A 421 14.82 57.66 -26.80
C GLN A 421 15.88 57.79 -25.70
N GLN A 422 16.46 56.66 -25.26
CA GLN A 422 17.44 56.61 -24.17
C GLN A 422 16.92 57.22 -22.86
N ASN A 423 15.73 56.79 -22.41
CA ASN A 423 15.14 57.23 -21.14
C ASN A 423 14.86 58.74 -21.09
N SER A 424 14.52 59.36 -22.23
CA SER A 424 14.27 60.81 -22.31
C SER A 424 12.85 61.19 -22.65
N ARG A 425 12.04 60.25 -23.17
CA ARG A 425 10.70 60.53 -23.68
C ARG A 425 9.75 59.36 -23.43
N THR A 426 8.49 59.68 -23.16
CA THR A 426 7.40 58.71 -23.07
C THR A 426 6.37 59.04 -24.14
N TRP A 427 5.79 58.03 -24.79
CA TRP A 427 4.75 58.25 -25.80
C TRP A 427 3.76 57.09 -25.92
N ILE A 428 2.65 57.37 -26.58
CA ILE A 428 1.59 56.42 -26.91
C ILE A 428 1.40 56.40 -28.42
N SER A 429 1.31 55.21 -29.00
CA SER A 429 1.10 54.98 -30.44
C SER A 429 0.00 53.93 -30.66
N THR A 430 -0.64 53.96 -31.84
CA THR A 430 -1.78 53.09 -32.19
C THR A 430 -1.38 51.86 -33.01
N SER A 431 -0.10 51.52 -33.04
CA SER A 431 0.42 50.30 -33.66
C SER A 431 1.83 50.01 -33.15
N LYS A 432 2.30 48.77 -33.33
CA LYS A 432 3.67 48.38 -32.99
C LYS A 432 4.68 49.18 -33.82
N MET A 433 5.59 49.89 -33.13
CA MET A 433 6.54 50.84 -33.71
C MET A 433 5.87 51.95 -34.54
N GLY A 434 4.62 52.31 -34.21
CA GLY A 434 3.89 53.35 -34.90
C GLY A 434 4.35 54.76 -34.53
N ASP A 435 3.88 55.75 -35.31
CA ASP A 435 4.11 57.15 -34.99
C ASP A 435 3.41 57.54 -33.67
N PRO A 436 4.04 58.36 -32.81
CA PRO A 436 3.47 58.76 -31.53
C PRO A 436 2.27 59.68 -31.73
N VAL A 437 1.13 59.28 -31.20
CA VAL A 437 -0.10 60.08 -31.20
C VAL A 437 -0.11 61.08 -30.04
N SER A 438 0.52 60.71 -28.93
CA SER A 438 0.76 61.58 -27.78
C SER A 438 2.15 61.32 -27.22
N SER A 439 2.85 62.35 -26.76
CA SER A 439 4.19 62.21 -26.21
C SER A 439 4.53 63.29 -25.19
N ALA A 440 5.40 62.96 -24.24
CA ALA A 440 5.88 63.85 -23.19
C ALA A 440 7.39 63.66 -22.98
N SER A 441 8.09 64.74 -22.63
CA SER A 441 9.52 64.69 -22.27
C SER A 441 9.65 64.18 -20.83
N THR A 442 10.36 63.07 -20.65
CA THR A 442 10.50 62.37 -19.37
C THR A 442 11.94 61.89 -19.20
N SER A 443 12.84 62.80 -18.83
CA SER A 443 14.27 62.51 -18.65
C SER A 443 14.52 61.67 -17.40
N SER A 444 15.27 60.57 -17.56
CA SER A 444 15.65 59.64 -16.49
C SER A 444 14.43 59.11 -15.72
N VAL A 445 13.36 58.77 -16.44
CA VAL A 445 12.10 58.31 -15.84
C VAL A 445 12.18 56.86 -15.36
N LEU A 446 12.97 56.01 -16.00
CA LEU A 446 13.29 54.65 -15.58
C LEU A 446 14.65 54.56 -14.88
N SER A 447 14.87 53.49 -14.13
CA SER A 447 16.15 53.18 -13.48
C SER A 447 16.44 51.68 -13.57
N TRP A 448 17.72 51.34 -13.71
CA TRP A 448 18.21 49.96 -13.69
C TRP A 448 18.56 49.46 -12.27
N ASP A 449 18.55 50.34 -11.27
CA ASP A 449 18.85 50.02 -9.88
C ASP A 449 17.59 49.88 -9.02
N GLU A 450 16.57 50.69 -9.28
CA GLU A 450 15.32 50.76 -8.51
C GLU A 450 14.08 50.50 -9.36
N PHE A 451 13.03 49.96 -8.73
CA PHE A 451 11.70 49.87 -9.35
C PHE A 451 10.98 51.20 -9.25
N ARG A 452 10.43 51.66 -10.38
CA ARG A 452 9.62 52.88 -10.45
C ARG A 452 8.18 52.55 -10.76
N ALA A 453 7.27 53.18 -10.01
CA ALA A 453 5.85 52.90 -10.09
C ALA A 453 5.18 53.80 -11.14
N PHE A 454 4.35 53.17 -11.97
CA PHE A 454 3.51 53.80 -12.99
C PHE A 454 2.10 53.22 -12.88
N TRP A 455 1.14 53.92 -13.46
CA TRP A 455 -0.22 53.42 -13.62
C TRP A 455 -0.65 53.72 -15.05
N ILE A 456 -1.45 52.83 -15.61
CA ILE A 456 -2.02 52.97 -16.96
C ILE A 456 -3.53 52.78 -16.83
N SER A 457 -4.30 53.70 -17.39
CA SER A 457 -5.76 53.65 -17.38
C SER A 457 -6.32 53.85 -18.78
N TRP A 458 -7.39 53.11 -19.11
CA TRP A 458 -8.16 53.27 -20.35
C TRP A 458 -9.65 53.48 -20.08
N LYS A 459 -9.97 54.11 -18.95
CA LYS A 459 -11.34 54.34 -18.52
C LYS A 459 -12.06 55.30 -19.47
N ASN A 460 -13.31 54.99 -19.80
CA ASN A 460 -14.16 55.78 -20.71
C ASN A 460 -13.56 56.01 -22.12
N GLY A 461 -12.69 55.10 -22.59
CA GLY A 461 -12.08 55.18 -23.92
C GLY A 461 -10.91 56.16 -24.05
N VAL A 462 -10.45 56.75 -22.94
CA VAL A 462 -9.27 57.63 -22.89
C VAL A 462 -8.11 56.87 -22.25
N ILE A 463 -6.97 56.80 -22.94
CA ILE A 463 -5.75 56.17 -22.45
C ILE A 463 -4.79 57.24 -21.93
N GLN A 464 -4.30 57.06 -20.71
CA GLN A 464 -3.35 57.97 -20.06
C GLN A 464 -2.38 57.23 -19.15
#